data_AF-A0A349WHK8-F1
#
_entry.id   AF-A0A349WHK8-F1
#
_cell.length_a   1.000
_cell.length_b   1.000
_cell.length_c   1.000
_cell.angle_alpha   90.00
_cell.angle_beta   90.00
_cell.angle_gamma   90.00
#
_symmetry.space_group_name_H-M   'P 1'
#
loop_
_entity.id
_entity.type
_entity.pdbx_description
1 polymer ?
#
loop_
_entity_poly.entity_id
_entity_poly.type
_entity_poly.pdbx_seq_one_letter_code
_entity_poly.pdbx_strand_id
1 'polypeptide(L)'
;MGKTLLVLNGKAPTDGLLRWRFEESDTIVAVDGGWNVLRNSELLPDALIGDLDSCEALDQIRENFPELKISHILDPDTTDFEKAIKWVGTHTETTELIILGGVGKRSDHFLSNLLVSLRMNPTWS
;
A
#
# COMPACT_ATOMS: atom_id res chain seq x y z
N MET A 1 -13.30 -14.87 -0.95
CA MET A 1 -12.65 -14.17 0.17
C MET A 1 -11.53 -13.37 -0.45
N GLY A 2 -11.66 -12.04 -0.53
CA GLY A 2 -10.65 -11.20 -1.17
C GLY A 2 -9.43 -11.00 -0.28
N LYS A 3 -8.24 -11.28 -0.80
CA LYS A 3 -6.95 -11.00 -0.16
C LYS A 3 -6.36 -9.73 -0.75
N THR A 4 -6.04 -8.77 0.11
CA THR A 4 -5.37 -7.53 -0.32
C THR A 4 -3.98 -7.42 0.28
N LEU A 5 -2.99 -7.19 -0.58
CA LEU A 5 -1.62 -6.88 -0.19
C LEU A 5 -1.39 -5.37 -0.21
N LEU A 6 -1.01 -4.82 0.93
CA LEU A 6 -0.47 -3.48 1.07
C LEU A 6 1.06 -3.53 1.14
N VAL A 7 1.72 -2.80 0.26
CA VAL A 7 3.18 -2.62 0.30
C VAL A 7 3.50 -1.19 0.71
N LEU A 8 4.09 -1.02 1.89
CA LEU A 8 4.48 0.28 2.46
C LEU A 8 5.95 0.60 2.19
N ASN A 9 6.32 1.86 2.43
CA ASN A 9 7.66 2.39 2.23
C ASN A 9 8.65 2.15 3.40
N GLY A 10 8.50 1.10 4.21
CA GLY A 10 9.48 0.74 5.25
C GLY A 10 10.66 -0.08 4.71
N LYS A 11 11.17 -1.02 5.51
CA LYS A 11 12.23 -1.94 5.10
C LYS A 11 11.63 -2.89 4.08
N ALA A 12 12.19 -2.89 2.87
CA ALA A 12 11.74 -3.77 1.82
C ALA A 12 11.79 -5.24 2.30
N PRO A 13 10.73 -6.03 2.05
CA PRO A 13 10.78 -7.48 2.25
C PRO A 13 11.79 -8.11 1.30
N THR A 14 12.14 -9.38 1.54
CA THR A 14 12.91 -10.15 0.55
C THR A 14 12.06 -10.35 -0.72
N ASP A 15 12.70 -10.41 -1.89
CA ASP A 15 12.02 -10.59 -3.17
C ASP A 15 11.13 -11.86 -3.17
N GLY A 16 11.61 -12.97 -2.62
CA GLY A 16 10.82 -14.20 -2.51
C GLY A 16 9.57 -14.06 -1.62
N LEU A 17 9.64 -13.32 -0.51
CA LEU A 17 8.46 -13.06 0.33
C LEU A 17 7.48 -12.13 -0.40
N LEU A 18 7.99 -11.11 -1.08
CA LEU A 18 7.17 -10.16 -1.83
C LEU A 18 6.40 -10.86 -2.95
N ARG A 19 7.08 -11.64 -3.78
CA ARG A 19 6.46 -12.39 -4.89
C ARG A 19 5.42 -13.38 -4.39
N TRP A 20 5.74 -14.14 -3.33
CA TRP A 20 4.79 -15.09 -2.76
C TRP A 20 3.49 -14.41 -2.33
N ARG A 21 3.57 -13.30 -1.60
CA ARG A 21 2.37 -12.57 -1.16
C ARG A 21 1.67 -11.83 -2.29
N PHE A 22 2.41 -11.38 -3.30
CA PHE A 22 1.85 -10.78 -4.51
C PHE A 22 0.97 -11.79 -5.26
N GLU A 23 1.50 -12.99 -5.54
CA GLU A 23 0.77 -14.05 -6.27
C GLU A 23 -0.43 -14.61 -5.51
N GLU A 24 -0.39 -14.56 -4.17
CA GLU A 24 -1.48 -15.04 -3.32
C GLU A 24 -2.63 -14.02 -3.17
N SER A 25 -2.43 -12.76 -3.58
CA SER A 25 -3.38 -11.67 -3.33
C SER A 25 -4.23 -11.37 -4.55
N ASP A 26 -5.51 -11.06 -4.32
CA ASP A 26 -6.46 -10.64 -5.37
C ASP A 26 -6.34 -9.15 -5.71
N THR A 27 -5.79 -8.36 -4.79
CA THR A 27 -5.56 -6.92 -4.99
C THR A 27 -4.25 -6.50 -4.36
N ILE A 28 -3.45 -5.75 -5.10
CA ILE A 28 -2.14 -5.25 -4.69
C ILE A 28 -2.16 -3.73 -4.70
N VAL A 29 -1.84 -3.13 -3.56
CA VAL A 29 -1.82 -1.69 -3.37
C VAL A 29 -0.43 -1.25 -2.93
N ALA A 30 0.18 -0.39 -3.72
CA ALA A 30 1.36 0.38 -3.33
C ALA A 30 0.93 1.58 -2.48
N VAL A 31 1.56 1.74 -1.31
CA VAL A 31 1.34 2.89 -0.43
C VAL A 31 2.56 3.82 -0.52
N ASP A 32 2.36 4.98 -1.13
CA ASP A 32 3.40 5.99 -1.41
C ASP A 32 4.68 5.33 -1.99
N GLY A 33 5.84 5.44 -1.32
CA GLY A 33 7.09 4.83 -1.78
C GLY A 33 7.11 3.30 -1.82
N GLY A 34 6.05 2.61 -1.37
CA GLY A 34 5.81 1.20 -1.66
C GLY A 34 5.78 0.88 -3.15
N TRP A 35 5.46 1.88 -4.00
CA TRP A 35 5.63 1.81 -5.45
C TRP A 35 7.02 1.33 -5.83
N ASN A 36 8.07 1.97 -5.28
CA ASN A 36 9.46 1.66 -5.63
C ASN A 36 9.85 0.23 -5.22
N VAL A 37 9.30 -0.27 -4.10
CA VAL A 37 9.55 -1.65 -3.66
C VAL A 37 9.03 -2.66 -4.68
N LEU A 38 7.82 -2.46 -5.18
CA LEU A 38 7.22 -3.32 -6.21
C LEU A 38 7.94 -3.17 -7.54
N ARG A 39 8.22 -1.94 -7.99
CA ARG A 39 8.90 -1.68 -9.27
C ARG A 39 10.32 -2.25 -9.31
N ASN A 40 11.08 -2.18 -8.22
CA ASN A 40 12.40 -2.80 -8.12
C ASN A 40 12.36 -4.32 -8.25
N SER A 41 11.20 -4.93 -8.01
CA SER A 41 10.96 -6.37 -8.18
C SER A 41 10.22 -6.68 -9.48
N GLU A 42 10.06 -5.69 -10.36
CA GLU A 42 9.34 -5.77 -11.63
C GLU A 42 7.85 -6.12 -11.48
N LEU A 43 7.28 -5.90 -10.30
CA LEU A 43 5.87 -6.13 -10.00
C LEU A 43 5.06 -4.84 -10.21
N LEU A 44 3.83 -4.97 -10.74
CA LEU A 44 2.91 -3.87 -10.95
C LEU A 44 1.74 -3.99 -9.97
N PRO A 45 1.49 -3.01 -9.09
CA PRO A 45 0.28 -3.00 -8.26
C PRO A 45 -0.97 -2.66 -9.08
N ASP A 46 -2.14 -2.98 -8.54
CA ASP A 46 -3.43 -2.55 -9.07
C ASP A 46 -3.74 -1.09 -8.72
N ALA A 47 -3.22 -0.63 -7.57
CA ALA A 47 -3.43 0.73 -7.10
C ALA A 47 -2.19 1.35 -6.45
N LEU A 48 -2.07 2.68 -6.58
CA LEU A 48 -1.08 3.53 -5.92
C LEU A 48 -1.79 4.59 -5.09
N ILE A 49 -1.60 4.58 -3.78
CA ILE A 49 -2.32 5.43 -2.82
C ILE A 49 -1.32 6.20 -1.96
N GLY A 50 -1.55 7.49 -1.76
CA GLY A 50 -0.76 8.33 -0.86
C GLY A 50 -0.98 9.82 -1.13
N ASP A 51 -0.24 10.68 -0.42
CA ASP A 51 -0.09 12.08 -0.84
C ASP A 51 0.73 12.19 -2.14
N LEU A 52 1.64 11.26 -2.43
CA LEU A 52 2.44 11.20 -3.66
C LEU A 52 3.25 12.49 -3.95
N ASP A 53 3.41 13.37 -2.96
CA ASP A 53 4.11 14.66 -3.10
C ASP A 53 5.62 14.45 -3.38
N SER A 54 6.15 13.29 -2.97
CA SER A 54 7.53 12.87 -3.28
C SER A 54 7.69 12.23 -4.66
N CYS A 55 6.58 11.99 -5.38
CA CYS A 55 6.58 11.31 -6.67
C CYS A 55 6.71 12.32 -7.81
N GLU A 56 7.93 12.79 -8.07
CA GLU A 56 8.23 13.73 -9.17
C GLU A 56 7.82 13.20 -10.57
N ALA A 57 7.57 11.89 -10.68
CA ALA A 57 7.22 11.20 -11.93
C ALA A 57 5.74 10.80 -12.02
N LEU A 58 4.83 11.37 -11.20
CA LEU A 58 3.44 10.92 -11.14
C LEU A 58 2.73 10.96 -12.51
N ASP A 59 2.94 12.00 -13.30
CA ASP A 59 2.36 12.10 -14.65
C ASP A 59 2.94 11.05 -15.59
N GLN A 60 4.24 10.76 -15.51
CA GLN A 60 4.86 9.68 -16.28
C GLN A 60 4.32 8.31 -15.85
N ILE A 61 4.05 8.10 -14.56
CA ILE A 61 3.44 6.86 -14.09
C ILE A 61 2.03 6.70 -14.67
N ARG A 62 1.23 7.77 -14.72
CA ARG A 62 -0.10 7.76 -15.34
C ARG A 62 -0.04 7.42 -16.82
N GLU A 63 0.92 8.00 -17.54
CA GLU A 63 1.10 7.75 -18.97
C GLU A 63 1.58 6.32 -19.26
N ASN A 64 2.54 5.81 -18.47
CA ASN A 64 3.12 4.50 -18.67
C ASN A 64 2.21 3.35 -18.17
N PHE A 65 1.34 3.61 -17.20
CA PHE A 65 0.47 2.61 -16.58
C PHE A 65 -0.98 3.11 -16.52
N PRO A 66 -1.68 3.19 -17.67
CA PRO A 66 -3.03 3.73 -17.74
C PRO A 66 -4.08 2.91 -16.98
N GLU A 67 -3.80 1.63 -16.70
CA GLU A 67 -4.68 0.73 -15.94
C GLU A 67 -4.47 0.84 -14.42
N LEU A 68 -3.39 1.51 -13.97
CA LEU A 68 -3.09 1.68 -12.55
C LEU A 68 -4.09 2.67 -11.91
N LYS A 69 -4.75 2.24 -10.84
CA LYS A 69 -5.62 3.13 -10.06
C LYS A 69 -4.77 4.02 -9.16
N ILE A 70 -4.69 5.31 -9.48
CA ILE A 70 -3.92 6.26 -8.67
C ILE A 70 -4.89 7.10 -7.83
N SER A 71 -4.75 7.05 -6.50
CA SER A 71 -5.47 7.92 -5.58
C SER A 71 -4.50 8.84 -4.87
N HIS A 72 -4.49 10.09 -5.32
CA HIS A 72 -3.73 11.18 -4.72
C HIS A 72 -4.61 11.86 -3.65
N ILE A 73 -4.25 11.68 -2.38
CA ILE A 73 -5.04 12.14 -1.22
C ILE A 73 -4.22 13.13 -0.39
N LEU A 74 -4.48 14.42 -0.61
CA LEU A 74 -3.91 15.54 0.13
C LEU A 74 -4.67 15.76 1.44
N ASP A 75 -4.27 15.03 2.47
CA ASP A 75 -4.76 15.19 3.83
C ASP A 75 -3.56 15.08 4.78
N PRO A 76 -3.13 16.19 5.42
CA PRO A 76 -1.97 16.21 6.30
C PRO A 76 -2.25 15.59 7.68
N ASP A 77 -3.53 15.40 8.04
CA ASP A 77 -3.93 14.85 9.35
C ASP A 77 -4.00 13.31 9.33
N THR A 78 -3.89 12.68 8.16
CA THR A 78 -3.91 11.22 8.01
C THR A 78 -2.62 10.68 7.39
N THR A 79 -2.18 9.54 7.89
CA THR A 79 -1.01 8.82 7.34
C THR A 79 -1.35 8.14 6.02
N ASP A 80 -0.36 7.91 5.16
CA ASP A 80 -0.58 7.17 3.89
C ASP A 80 -1.12 5.75 4.13
N PHE A 81 -0.75 5.14 5.26
CA PHE A 81 -1.30 3.86 5.64
C PHE A 81 -2.80 3.94 5.96
N GLU A 82 -3.25 4.95 6.73
CA GLU A 82 -4.68 5.17 7.00
C GLU A 82 -5.46 5.46 5.72
N LYS A 83 -4.89 6.28 4.82
CA LYS A 83 -5.47 6.56 3.49
C LYS A 83 -5.63 5.27 2.69
N ALA A 84 -4.61 4.42 2.65
CA ALA A 84 -4.66 3.12 1.97
C ALA A 84 -5.72 2.18 2.58
N ILE A 85 -5.79 2.06 3.90
CA ILE A 85 -6.80 1.23 4.57
C ILE A 85 -8.23 1.70 4.23
N LYS A 86 -8.47 3.02 4.30
CA LYS A 86 -9.76 3.60 3.92
C LYS A 86 -10.10 3.35 2.46
N TRP A 87 -9.11 3.43 1.58
CA TRP A 87 -9.29 3.13 0.15
C TRP A 87 -9.67 1.66 -0.05
N VAL A 88 -8.95 0.73 0.59
CA VAL A 88 -9.26 -0.72 0.53
C VAL A 88 -10.69 -0.99 1.00
N GLY A 89 -11.10 -0.44 2.14
CA GLY A 89 -12.44 -0.64 2.68
C GLY A 89 -13.58 -0.06 1.82
N THR A 90 -13.27 0.87 0.92
CA THR A 90 -14.27 1.52 0.04
C THR A 90 -14.29 0.98 -1.39
N HIS A 91 -13.19 0.36 -1.85
CA HIS A 91 -13.02 -0.03 -3.26
C HIS A 91 -12.83 -1.54 -3.47
N THR A 92 -12.80 -2.34 -2.41
CA THR A 92 -12.52 -3.79 -2.49
C THR A 92 -13.42 -4.58 -1.54
N GLU A 93 -13.63 -5.86 -1.83
CA GLU A 93 -14.27 -6.83 -0.93
C GLU A 93 -13.20 -7.64 -0.17
N THR A 94 -12.36 -6.93 0.57
CA THR A 94 -11.25 -7.54 1.32
C THR A 94 -11.77 -8.27 2.56
N THR A 95 -11.27 -9.48 2.77
CA THR A 95 -11.51 -10.28 3.98
C THR A 95 -10.22 -10.59 4.73
N GLU A 96 -9.08 -10.52 4.05
CA GLU A 96 -7.75 -10.69 4.64
C GLU A 96 -6.81 -9.62 4.10
N LEU A 97 -6.08 -8.97 5.00
CA LEU A 97 -5.16 -7.88 4.67
C LEU A 97 -3.73 -8.28 5.03
N ILE A 98 -2.86 -8.32 4.03
CA ILE A 98 -1.44 -8.62 4.17
C ILE A 98 -0.68 -7.30 4.08
N ILE A 99 0.21 -7.04 5.03
CA ILE A 99 0.95 -5.78 5.10
C ILE A 99 2.45 -6.08 5.07
N LEU A 100 3.14 -5.60 4.04
CA LEU A 100 4.59 -5.69 3.92
C LEU A 100 5.24 -4.30 3.99
N GLY A 101 6.48 -4.25 4.49
CA GLY A 101 7.19 -2.98 4.62
C GLY A 101 6.63 -2.06 5.72
N GLY A 102 5.83 -2.56 6.66
CA GLY A 102 5.31 -1.78 7.79
C GLY A 102 6.34 -1.42 8.87
N VAL A 103 7.58 -1.94 8.75
CA VAL A 103 8.64 -1.85 9.77
C VAL A 103 9.95 -1.40 9.14
N GLY A 104 10.77 -0.63 9.87
CA GLY A 104 12.18 -0.42 9.56
C GLY A 104 12.46 0.69 8.55
N LYS A 105 12.48 1.93 9.04
CA LYS A 105 13.19 3.10 8.49
C LYS A 105 13.22 4.18 9.56
N ARG A 106 12.09 4.36 10.26
CA ARG A 106 12.00 5.10 11.53
C ARG A 106 11.10 4.37 12.53
N SER A 107 11.44 4.42 13.81
CA SER A 107 10.74 3.70 14.89
C SER A 107 9.36 4.27 15.21
N ASP A 108 9.14 5.56 14.96
CA ASP A 108 7.87 6.26 15.13
C ASP A 108 6.83 5.88 14.07
N HIS A 109 7.24 5.63 12.81
CA HIS A 109 6.33 5.14 11.77
C HIS A 109 5.82 3.73 12.07
N PHE A 110 6.66 2.88 12.66
CA PHE A 110 6.26 1.54 13.11
C PHE A 110 5.19 1.61 14.21
N LEU A 111 5.38 2.47 15.21
CA LEU A 111 4.39 2.70 16.27
C LEU A 111 3.07 3.23 15.70
N SER A 112 3.12 4.14 14.72
CA SER A 112 1.93 4.63 14.03
C SER A 112 1.19 3.51 13.30
N ASN A 113 1.91 2.68 12.52
CA ASN A 113 1.32 1.54 11.81
C ASN A 113 0.64 0.56 12.78
N LEU A 114 1.29 0.23 13.91
CA LEU A 114 0.72 -0.65 14.92
C LEU A 114 -0.52 -0.05 15.60
N LEU A 115 -0.49 1.25 15.93
CA LEU A 115 -1.63 1.96 16.52
C LEU A 115 -2.83 2.00 15.57
N VAL A 116 -2.60 2.21 14.27
CA VAL A 116 -3.63 2.13 13.24
C VAL A 116 -4.20 0.71 13.16
N SER A 117 -3.35 -0.32 13.09
CA SER A 117 -3.81 -1.72 13.08
C SER A 117 -4.66 -2.11 14.30
N LEU A 118 -4.36 -1.56 15.48
CA LEU A 118 -5.13 -1.81 16.71
C LEU A 118 -6.46 -1.04 16.76
N ARG A 119 -6.59 0.07 16.04
CA ARG A 119 -7.83 0.86 15.94
C ARG A 119 -8.77 0.34 14.86
N MET A 120 -8.24 -0.41 13.90
CA MET A 120 -9.05 -1.10 12.91
C MET A 120 -9.75 -2.26 13.60
N ASN A 121 -11.07 -2.16 13.74
CA ASN A 121 -11.92 -3.28 14.10
C ASN A 121 -12.46 -3.86 12.77
N PRO A 122 -11.86 -4.92 12.21
CA PRO A 122 -12.33 -5.53 10.98
C PRO A 122 -13.56 -6.39 11.30
N THR A 123 -14.62 -5.78 11.81
CA THR A 123 -15.94 -6.40 11.70
C THR A 123 -16.36 -6.20 10.25
N TRP A 124 -15.87 -7.07 9.37
CA TRP A 124 -16.42 -7.25 8.04
C TRP A 124 -17.81 -7.83 8.21
N SER A 125 -18.82 -6.96 8.22
CA SER A 125 -20.24 -7.32 8.18
C SER A 125 -20.85 -6.77 6.91
#